data_AF-A0A7C7PN26-F1
#
_entry.id   AF-A0A7C7PN26-F1
#
_cell.length_a   1.000
_cell.length_b   1.000
_cell.length_c   1.000
_cell.angle_alpha   90.00
_cell.angle_beta   90.00
_cell.angle_gamma   90.00
#
_symmetry.space_group_name_H-M   'P 1'
#
loop_
_entity.id
_entity.type
_entity.pdbx_description
1 polymer ?
#
loop_
_entity_poly.entity_id
_entity_poly.type
_entity_poly.pdbx_seq_one_letter_code
_entity_poly.pdbx_strand_id
1 'polypeptide(L)'
;MLNLAEYRAKPARLADYLPWACLVAPGVVLNKDGSFQRSARFRGPDLESATPAELIATCSRINNVLRRFGSGWALFFEAERHAARDYPDSAFPDPVSRLVDEERRAAFEQEGRHFESSYVLTFVYLTPPETVGRAEKLLLETPDDRRNVDYLDHLNAFVSQTDRALDLLAGLMPEVTPLSDEETLT
;
A
#
# COMPACT_ATOMS: atom_id res chain seq x y z
N MET A 1 25.41 -9.04 -8.38
CA MET A 1 25.15 -9.38 -6.97
C MET A 1 26.30 -10.23 -6.45
N LEU A 2 26.82 -9.94 -5.26
CA LEU A 2 27.81 -10.79 -4.60
C LEU A 2 27.13 -12.11 -4.18
N ASN A 3 27.70 -13.26 -4.53
CA ASN A 3 27.16 -14.56 -4.10
C ASN A 3 27.56 -14.82 -2.64
N LEU A 4 26.64 -14.55 -1.71
CA LEU A 4 26.87 -14.73 -0.28
C LEU A 4 26.76 -16.20 0.17
N ALA A 5 26.42 -17.14 -0.74
CA ALA A 5 26.27 -18.56 -0.40
C ALA A 5 27.57 -19.19 0.09
N GLU A 6 28.72 -18.76 -0.43
CA GLU A 6 30.05 -19.30 -0.04
C GLU A 6 30.47 -18.90 1.38
N TYR A 7 29.90 -17.81 1.92
CA TYR A 7 30.24 -17.30 3.26
C TYR A 7 29.23 -17.73 4.33
N ARG A 8 28.28 -18.61 3.98
CA ARG A 8 27.15 -18.94 4.86
C ARG A 8 27.46 -20.13 5.77
N ALA A 9 27.70 -19.87 7.05
CA ALA A 9 27.93 -20.88 8.09
C ALA A 9 26.65 -21.50 8.70
N LYS A 10 25.46 -20.98 8.40
CA LYS A 10 24.18 -21.38 9.00
C LYS A 10 23.14 -21.76 7.93
N PRO A 11 22.21 -22.69 8.21
CA PRO A 11 21.16 -23.07 7.27
C PRO A 11 20.26 -21.87 6.90
N ALA A 12 19.69 -21.92 5.71
CA ALA A 12 18.76 -20.89 5.22
C ALA A 12 17.52 -20.80 6.13
N ARG A 13 17.11 -19.58 6.46
CA ARG A 13 15.90 -19.25 7.23
C ARG A 13 14.88 -18.58 6.33
N LEU A 14 13.60 -18.59 6.73
CA LEU A 14 12.54 -17.86 6.00
C LEU A 14 12.94 -16.40 5.74
N ALA A 15 13.51 -15.74 6.75
CA ALA A 15 14.01 -14.37 6.65
C ALA A 15 15.03 -14.16 5.53
N ASP A 16 15.76 -15.19 5.06
CA ASP A 16 16.68 -15.05 3.93
C ASP A 16 15.95 -14.90 2.59
N TYR A 17 14.75 -15.47 2.47
CA TYR A 17 13.92 -15.46 1.27
C TYR A 17 12.98 -14.25 1.19
N LEU A 18 12.65 -13.63 2.33
CA LEU A 18 11.82 -12.42 2.34
C LEU A 18 12.57 -11.24 1.71
N PRO A 19 11.91 -10.39 0.91
CA PRO A 19 12.54 -9.23 0.31
C PRO A 19 12.84 -8.12 1.34
N TRP A 20 12.14 -8.12 2.49
CA TRP A 20 12.23 -7.08 3.50
C TRP A 20 13.55 -7.12 4.28
N ALA A 21 14.15 -5.95 4.51
CA ALA A 21 15.36 -5.78 5.31
C ALA A 21 15.04 -5.15 6.69
N CYS A 22 14.42 -3.96 6.71
CA CYS A 22 14.04 -3.26 7.93
C CYS A 22 13.02 -2.14 7.68
N LEU A 23 12.39 -1.62 8.73
CA LEU A 23 11.65 -0.36 8.68
C LEU A 23 12.64 0.82 8.73
N VAL A 24 12.47 1.78 7.82
CA VAL A 24 13.35 2.97 7.70
C VAL A 24 12.61 4.28 7.94
N ALA A 25 11.28 4.25 7.92
CA ALA A 25 10.37 5.32 8.32
C ALA A 25 9.01 4.69 8.69
N PRO A 26 8.08 5.44 9.31
CA PRO A 26 6.76 4.90 9.67
C PRO A 26 6.02 4.30 8.48
N GLY A 27 5.71 3.01 8.54
CA GLY A 27 5.06 2.22 7.49
C GLY A 27 5.91 1.99 6.24
N VAL A 28 7.21 2.31 6.27
CA VAL A 28 8.13 2.19 5.11
C VAL A 28 9.17 1.12 5.37
N VAL A 29 9.14 0.07 4.54
CA VAL A 29 10.10 -1.02 4.54
C VAL A 29 11.18 -0.75 3.49
N LEU A 30 12.43 -0.90 3.88
CA LEU A 30 13.55 -1.06 2.96
C LEU A 30 13.68 -2.54 2.58
N ASN A 31 13.65 -2.81 1.28
CA ASN A 31 13.92 -4.13 0.73
C ASN A 31 15.42 -4.36 0.53
N LYS A 32 15.82 -5.63 0.50
CA LYS A 32 17.22 -6.08 0.33
C LYS A 32 17.82 -5.73 -1.02
N ASP A 33 17.00 -5.44 -2.02
CA ASP A 33 17.43 -4.96 -3.33
C ASP A 33 17.65 -3.43 -3.35
N GLY A 34 17.38 -2.74 -2.24
CA GLY A 34 17.51 -1.29 -2.10
C GLY A 34 16.23 -0.51 -2.40
N SER A 35 15.13 -1.18 -2.78
CA SER A 35 13.85 -0.52 -3.02
C SER A 35 13.13 -0.13 -1.72
N PHE A 36 12.35 0.95 -1.77
CA PHE A 36 11.41 1.31 -0.70
C PHE A 36 10.05 0.69 -0.98
N GLN A 37 9.37 0.24 0.07
CA GLN A 37 8.02 -0.29 0.02
C GLN A 37 7.14 0.41 1.07
N ARG A 38 5.91 0.77 0.70
CA ARG A 38 4.89 1.30 1.61
C ARG A 38 3.52 0.83 1.16
N SER A 39 2.66 0.48 2.11
CA SER A 39 1.35 -0.09 1.83
C SER A 39 0.23 0.73 2.47
N ALA A 40 -0.96 0.67 1.86
CA ALA A 40 -2.16 1.31 2.37
C ALA A 40 -3.37 0.39 2.15
N ARG A 41 -4.26 0.36 3.13
CA ARG A 41 -5.59 -0.22 2.97
C ARG A 41 -6.46 0.73 2.15
N PHE A 42 -7.27 0.19 1.25
CA PHE A 42 -8.24 0.99 0.53
C PHE A 42 -9.56 0.25 0.32
N ARG A 43 -10.62 1.01 0.03
CA ARG A 43 -11.88 0.49 -0.46
C ARG A 43 -12.34 1.32 -1.64
N GLY A 44 -12.57 0.66 -2.78
CA GLY A 44 -13.09 1.33 -3.97
C GLY A 44 -14.53 1.82 -3.77
N PRO A 45 -15.00 2.78 -4.59
CA PRO A 45 -16.41 3.14 -4.64
C PRO A 45 -17.26 1.97 -5.14
N ASP A 46 -18.57 2.01 -4.93
CA ASP A 46 -19.50 1.05 -5.53
C ASP A 46 -19.57 1.27 -7.05
N LEU A 47 -18.88 0.42 -7.79
CA LEU A 47 -18.83 0.45 -9.25
C LEU A 47 -20.01 -0.28 -9.90
N GLU A 48 -20.71 -1.16 -9.17
CA GLU A 48 -21.82 -1.94 -9.73
C GLU A 48 -23.07 -1.06 -9.91
N SER A 49 -23.24 -0.09 -9.02
CA SER A 49 -24.33 0.89 -9.08
C SER A 49 -23.99 2.15 -9.88
N ALA A 50 -22.76 2.28 -10.40
CA ALA A 50 -22.28 3.49 -11.05
C ALA A 50 -22.82 3.65 -12.48
N THR A 51 -23.18 4.89 -12.85
CA THR A 51 -23.53 5.23 -14.23
C THR A 51 -22.29 5.17 -15.14
N PRO A 52 -22.45 5.00 -16.47
CA PRO A 52 -21.32 5.03 -17.40
C PRO A 52 -20.48 6.32 -17.31
N ALA A 53 -21.11 7.46 -17.05
CA ALA A 53 -20.40 8.74 -16.90
C ALA A 53 -19.53 8.76 -15.62
N GLU A 54 -20.04 8.23 -14.50
CA GLU A 54 -19.30 8.11 -13.24
C GLU A 54 -18.13 7.13 -13.37
N LEU A 55 -18.31 6.02 -14.09
CA LEU A 55 -17.23 5.08 -14.38
C LEU A 55 -16.10 5.74 -15.18
N ILE A 56 -16.43 6.50 -16.23
CA ILE A 56 -15.43 7.22 -17.03
C ILE A 56 -14.71 8.27 -16.18
N ALA A 57 -15.44 9.03 -15.37
CA ALA A 57 -14.86 10.03 -14.48
C ALA A 57 -13.91 9.39 -13.45
N THR A 58 -14.33 8.28 -12.84
CA THR A 58 -13.54 7.49 -11.89
C THR A 58 -12.27 6.96 -12.53
N CYS A 59 -12.36 6.31 -13.70
CA CYS A 59 -11.21 5.83 -14.46
C CYS A 59 -10.23 6.96 -14.81
N SER A 60 -10.73 8.12 -15.24
CA SER A 60 -9.90 9.29 -15.54
C SER A 60 -9.14 9.79 -14.31
N ARG A 61 -9.81 9.87 -13.15
CA ARG A 61 -9.18 10.29 -11.89
C ARG A 61 -8.12 9.30 -11.43
N ILE A 62 -8.41 7.99 -11.47
CA ILE A 62 -7.43 6.94 -11.15
C ILE A 62 -6.23 7.04 -12.08
N ASN A 63 -6.45 7.13 -13.39
CA ASN A 63 -5.36 7.26 -14.36
C ASN A 63 -4.47 8.50 -14.08
N ASN A 64 -5.08 9.64 -13.72
CA ASN A 64 -4.34 10.84 -13.34
C ASN A 64 -3.49 10.69 -12.06
N VAL A 65 -3.83 9.75 -11.17
CA VAL A 65 -2.98 9.36 -10.04
C VAL A 65 -1.86 8.46 -10.54
N LEU A 66 -2.21 7.36 -11.24
CA LEU A 66 -1.27 6.32 -11.64
C LEU A 66 -0.18 6.83 -12.60
N ARG A 67 -0.51 7.72 -13.53
CA ARG A 67 0.45 8.27 -14.50
C ARG A 67 1.60 9.07 -13.88
N ARG A 68 1.51 9.41 -12.59
CA ARG A 68 2.56 10.13 -11.85
C ARG A 68 3.75 9.23 -11.53
N PHE A 69 3.54 7.92 -11.52
CA PHE A 69 4.57 6.93 -11.25
C PHE A 69 5.28 6.59 -12.55
N GLY A 70 6.56 6.96 -12.61
CA GLY A 70 7.43 6.71 -13.75
C GLY A 70 8.27 5.44 -13.59
N SER A 71 9.44 5.43 -14.23
CA SER A 71 10.40 4.35 -14.11
C SER A 71 10.84 4.10 -12.67
N GLY A 72 11.08 2.84 -12.32
CA GLY A 72 11.49 2.41 -10.98
C GLY A 72 10.32 2.17 -10.01
N TRP A 73 9.11 2.60 -10.35
CA TRP A 73 7.91 2.33 -9.55
C TRP A 73 7.25 1.01 -9.95
N ALA A 74 6.74 0.31 -8.95
CA ALA A 74 5.79 -0.78 -9.09
C ALA A 74 4.65 -0.58 -8.10
N LEU A 75 3.43 -0.88 -8.53
CA LEU A 75 2.23 -0.83 -7.70
C LEU A 75 1.58 -2.20 -7.71
N PHE A 76 1.29 -2.73 -6.54
CA PHE A 76 0.61 -4.01 -6.35
C PHE A 76 -0.75 -3.75 -5.73
N PHE A 77 -1.79 -4.30 -6.35
CA PHE A 77 -3.16 -4.24 -5.87
C PHE A 77 -3.57 -5.64 -5.46
N GLU A 78 -3.84 -5.80 -4.17
CA GLU A 78 -4.18 -7.08 -3.57
C GLU A 78 -5.61 -7.03 -3.07
N ALA A 79 -6.34 -8.12 -3.30
CA ALA A 79 -7.70 -8.32 -2.81
C ALA A 79 -7.73 -9.67 -2.11
N GLU A 80 -7.86 -9.64 -0.78
CA GLU A 80 -7.92 -10.83 0.04
C GLU A 80 -9.35 -11.06 0.51
N ARG A 81 -9.87 -12.26 0.24
CA ARG A 81 -11.20 -12.67 0.69
C ARG A 81 -11.07 -13.54 1.93
N HIS A 82 -11.60 -13.06 3.04
CA HIS A 82 -11.56 -13.74 4.33
C HIS A 82 -12.98 -13.93 4.87
N ALA A 83 -13.16 -14.90 5.77
CA ALA A 83 -14.46 -15.10 6.40
C ALA A 83 -14.87 -13.83 7.15
N ALA A 84 -16.11 -13.40 6.97
CA ALA A 84 -16.63 -12.24 7.67
C ALA A 84 -16.61 -12.52 9.18
N ARG A 85 -16.45 -11.45 9.96
CA ARG A 85 -16.51 -11.54 11.42
C ARG A 85 -17.94 -11.85 11.87
N ASP A 86 -18.09 -12.12 13.16
CA ASP A 86 -19.39 -12.28 13.79
C ASP A 86 -20.25 -11.03 13.59
N TYR A 87 -21.57 -11.23 13.57
CA TYR A 87 -22.52 -10.13 13.46
C TYR A 87 -22.26 -9.09 14.56
N PRO A 88 -22.13 -7.80 14.23
CA PRO A 88 -21.73 -6.79 15.19
C PRO A 88 -22.78 -6.62 16.31
N ASP A 89 -22.29 -6.37 17.53
CA ASP A 89 -23.16 -5.94 18.62
C ASP A 89 -23.55 -4.48 18.43
N SER A 90 -24.83 -4.27 18.13
CA SER A 90 -25.42 -2.96 17.85
C SER A 90 -26.31 -2.51 19.00
N ALA A 91 -26.18 -1.25 19.40
CA ALA A 91 -27.03 -0.62 20.41
C ALA A 91 -28.13 0.21 19.74
N PHE A 92 -29.39 -0.08 20.03
CA PHE A 92 -30.54 0.66 19.49
C PHE A 92 -31.30 1.42 20.58
N PRO A 93 -31.79 2.63 20.28
CA PRO A 93 -32.49 3.48 21.24
C PRO A 93 -33.92 3.00 21.53
N ASP A 94 -34.50 2.19 20.65
CA ASP A 94 -35.90 1.75 20.72
C ASP A 94 -36.04 0.22 20.48
N PRO A 95 -37.10 -0.41 21.02
CA PRO A 95 -37.29 -1.86 20.90
C PRO A 95 -37.65 -2.33 19.49
N VAL A 96 -38.19 -1.47 18.62
CA VAL A 96 -38.58 -1.85 17.25
C VAL A 96 -37.34 -1.99 16.38
N SER A 97 -36.42 -1.02 16.44
CA SER A 97 -35.15 -1.08 15.74
C SER A 97 -34.28 -2.25 16.21
N ARG A 98 -34.31 -2.55 17.52
CA ARG A 98 -33.66 -3.75 18.08
C ARG A 98 -34.25 -5.04 17.51
N LEU A 99 -35.58 -5.16 17.41
CA LEU A 99 -36.22 -6.34 16.83
C LEU A 99 -35.82 -6.55 15.36
N VAL A 100 -35.73 -5.48 14.58
CA VAL A 100 -35.28 -5.55 13.17
C VAL A 100 -33.83 -6.05 13.08
N ASP A 101 -32.96 -5.60 13.98
CA ASP A 101 -31.56 -6.07 14.03
C ASP A 101 -31.45 -7.53 14.48
N GLU A 102 -32.28 -7.97 15.43
CA GLU A 102 -32.37 -9.38 15.86
C GLU A 102 -32.76 -10.30 14.68
N GLU A 103 -33.72 -9.89 13.85
CA GLU A 103 -34.07 -10.63 12.62
C GLU A 103 -32.92 -10.66 11.59
N ARG A 104 -32.22 -9.53 11.42
CA ARG A 104 -31.03 -9.46 10.52
C ARG A 104 -29.90 -10.37 11.01
N ARG A 105 -29.65 -10.38 12.32
CA ARG A 105 -28.67 -11.26 12.96
C ARG A 105 -29.03 -12.72 12.73
N ALA A 106 -30.30 -13.10 12.97
CA ALA A 106 -30.77 -14.46 12.74
C ALA A 106 -30.61 -14.89 11.27
N ALA A 107 -30.92 -14.01 10.31
CA ALA A 107 -30.73 -14.29 8.88
C ALA A 107 -29.24 -14.46 8.52
N PHE A 108 -28.37 -13.58 9.03
CA PHE A 108 -26.92 -13.67 8.83
C PHE A 108 -26.37 -15.00 9.38
N GLU A 109 -26.74 -15.38 10.60
CA GLU A 109 -26.30 -16.62 11.24
C GLU A 109 -26.84 -17.88 10.52
N GLN A 110 -28.04 -17.81 9.93
CA GLN A 110 -28.64 -18.93 9.17
C GLN A 110 -27.99 -19.17 7.80
N GLU A 111 -27.66 -18.12 7.03
CA GLU A 111 -26.96 -18.27 5.75
C GLU A 111 -25.54 -18.86 5.93
N GLY A 112 -24.94 -18.64 7.10
CA GLY A 112 -23.66 -19.21 7.47
C GLY A 112 -22.48 -18.43 6.91
N ARG A 113 -21.65 -19.05 6.07
CA ARG A 113 -20.31 -18.53 5.70
C ARG A 113 -20.37 -17.24 4.88
N HIS A 114 -20.30 -16.12 5.57
CA HIS A 114 -20.07 -14.80 4.98
C HIS A 114 -18.60 -14.55 4.72
N PHE A 115 -18.30 -13.73 3.72
CA PHE A 115 -16.94 -13.35 3.37
C PHE A 115 -16.85 -11.86 3.12
N GLU A 116 -15.76 -11.26 3.57
CA GLU A 116 -15.40 -9.88 3.33
C GLU A 116 -14.12 -9.82 2.49
N SER A 117 -13.96 -8.73 1.75
CA SER A 117 -12.76 -8.46 0.97
C SER A 117 -12.02 -7.28 1.58
N SER A 118 -10.75 -7.51 1.95
CA SER A 118 -9.80 -6.44 2.27
C SER A 118 -8.97 -6.13 1.02
N TYR A 119 -8.65 -4.85 0.82
CA TYR A 119 -7.79 -4.44 -0.30
C TYR A 119 -6.58 -3.69 0.21
N VAL A 120 -5.43 -4.03 -0.35
CA VAL A 120 -4.14 -3.40 -0.04
C VAL A 120 -3.51 -2.92 -1.33
N LEU A 121 -3.05 -1.67 -1.31
CA LEU A 121 -2.23 -1.08 -2.34
C LEU A 121 -0.80 -0.95 -1.78
N THR A 122 0.15 -1.61 -2.44
CA THR A 122 1.57 -1.54 -2.10
C THR A 122 2.33 -0.79 -3.17
N PHE A 123 3.00 0.30 -2.79
CA PHE A 123 3.94 1.04 -3.62
C PHE A 123 5.36 0.52 -3.39
N VAL A 124 6.08 0.26 -4.47
CA VAL A 124 7.51 -0.07 -4.43
C VAL A 124 8.26 0.88 -5.34
N TYR A 125 9.38 1.44 -4.87
CA TYR A 125 10.25 2.29 -5.66
C TYR A 125 11.70 1.84 -5.55
N LEU A 126 12.27 1.41 -6.68
CA LEU A 126 13.69 1.15 -6.81
C LEU A 126 14.39 2.42 -7.32
N THR A 127 15.24 3.01 -6.47
CA THR A 127 16.04 4.17 -6.83
C THR A 127 16.97 3.83 -8.00
N PRO A 128 17.13 4.71 -9.00
CA PRO A 128 18.06 4.50 -10.09
C PRO A 128 19.48 4.22 -9.57
N PRO A 129 20.26 3.36 -10.26
CA PRO A 129 21.66 3.16 -9.89
C PRO A 129 22.44 4.48 -9.99
N GLU A 130 23.40 4.68 -9.08
CA GLU A 130 24.21 5.91 -8.99
C GLU A 130 24.85 6.36 -10.32
N THR A 131 25.04 5.45 -11.28
CA THR A 131 25.62 5.74 -12.59
C THR A 131 24.76 6.70 -13.42
N VAL A 132 23.43 6.67 -13.28
CA VAL A 132 22.53 7.62 -13.97
C VAL A 132 22.60 8.98 -13.29
N GLY A 133 22.59 9.03 -11.96
CA GLY A 133 22.73 10.27 -11.20
C GLY A 133 24.07 10.98 -11.41
N ARG A 134 25.16 10.24 -11.67
CA ARG A 134 26.46 10.84 -12.04
C ARG A 134 26.45 11.47 -13.43
N ALA A 135 25.74 10.91 -14.41
CA ALA A 135 25.62 11.53 -15.73
C ALA A 135 24.81 12.83 -15.67
N GLU A 136 23.74 12.87 -14.87
CA GLU A 136 22.98 14.10 -14.60
C GLU A 136 23.81 15.14 -13.85
N LYS A 137 24.54 14.74 -12.80
CA LYS A 137 25.45 15.62 -12.03
C LYS A 137 26.66 16.11 -12.84
N LEU A 138 27.09 15.36 -13.87
CA LEU A 138 28.17 15.78 -14.78
C LEU A 138 27.66 16.80 -15.82
N LEU A 139 26.40 16.71 -16.22
CA LEU A 139 25.75 17.67 -17.12
C LEU A 139 25.27 18.93 -16.38
N LEU A 140 24.96 18.81 -15.09
CA LEU A 140 24.54 19.89 -14.20
C LEU A 140 25.67 20.21 -13.22
N GLU A 141 26.63 21.06 -13.63
CA GLU A 141 27.70 21.56 -12.75
C GLU A 141 27.10 22.25 -11.51
N THR A 142 26.99 21.50 -10.42
CA THR A 142 26.56 22.01 -9.11
C THR A 142 27.71 21.81 -8.11
N PRO A 143 28.04 22.79 -7.25
CA PRO A 143 29.24 22.72 -6.42
C PRO A 143 29.19 21.55 -5.43
N ASP A 144 30.35 20.91 -5.25
CA ASP A 144 30.66 19.77 -4.38
C ASP A 144 30.06 19.95 -2.96
N ASP A 145 29.07 19.12 -2.61
CA ASP A 145 28.84 18.73 -1.22
C ASP A 145 28.48 17.23 -1.15
N ARG A 146 29.31 16.46 -0.43
CA ARG A 146 29.46 15.01 -0.63
C ARG A 146 28.81 14.19 0.48
N ARG A 147 27.92 13.27 0.04
CA ARG A 147 27.91 11.80 0.34
C ARG A 147 26.95 11.16 1.34
N ASN A 148 25.97 11.86 1.94
CA ASN A 148 24.89 11.18 2.68
C ASN A 148 23.47 11.68 2.37
N VAL A 149 23.36 12.62 1.45
CA VAL A 149 22.13 13.36 1.14
C VAL A 149 21.24 12.60 0.14
N ASP A 150 21.81 11.76 -0.73
CA ASP A 150 21.06 11.07 -1.81
C ASP A 150 19.97 10.12 -1.28
N TYR A 151 20.27 9.29 -0.26
CA TYR A 151 19.33 8.25 0.17
C TYR A 151 18.18 8.78 1.01
N LEU A 152 18.47 9.73 1.92
CA LEU A 152 17.42 10.41 2.69
C LEU A 152 16.53 11.25 1.77
N ASP A 153 17.09 11.87 0.75
CA ASP A 153 16.31 12.60 -0.26
C ASP A 153 15.41 11.66 -1.07
N HIS A 154 15.91 10.49 -1.48
CA HIS A 154 15.10 9.48 -2.13
C HIS A 154 13.98 8.94 -1.24
N LEU A 155 14.26 8.69 0.04
CA LEU A 155 13.25 8.28 1.03
C LEU A 155 12.18 9.37 1.20
N ASN A 156 12.59 10.63 1.39
CA ASN A 156 11.67 11.76 1.54
C ASN A 156 10.82 11.97 0.28
N ALA A 157 11.42 11.82 -0.90
CA ALA A 157 10.70 11.88 -2.18
C ALA A 157 9.70 10.73 -2.31
N PHE A 158 10.08 9.50 -1.94
CA PHE A 158 9.20 8.33 -1.93
C PHE A 158 8.00 8.54 -1.01
N VAL A 159 8.23 8.99 0.22
CA VAL A 159 7.16 9.31 1.19
C VAL A 159 6.25 10.41 0.64
N SER A 160 6.81 11.53 0.16
CA SER A 160 6.00 12.64 -0.37
C SER A 160 5.19 12.25 -1.61
N GLN A 161 5.74 11.41 -2.50
CA GLN A 161 5.01 10.95 -3.68
C GLN A 161 3.88 9.97 -3.32
N THR A 162 4.12 9.07 -2.37
CA THR A 162 3.09 8.14 -1.88
C THR A 162 1.99 8.85 -1.09
N ASP A 163 2.33 9.81 -0.23
CA ASP A 163 1.33 10.65 0.48
C ASP A 163 0.41 11.37 -0.50
N ARG A 164 0.97 12.07 -1.50
CA ARG A 164 0.17 12.76 -2.52
C ARG A 164 -0.72 11.81 -3.30
N ALA A 165 -0.25 10.60 -3.59
CA ALA A 165 -1.06 9.62 -4.29
C ALA A 165 -2.22 9.13 -3.43
N LEU A 166 -1.96 8.85 -2.15
CA LEU A 166 -2.98 8.44 -1.19
C LEU A 166 -4.01 9.56 -0.94
N ASP A 167 -3.59 10.82 -0.84
CA ASP A 167 -4.51 11.96 -0.71
C ASP A 167 -5.46 12.09 -1.90
N LEU A 168 -4.93 11.89 -3.13
CA LEU A 168 -5.75 11.93 -4.33
C LEU A 168 -6.73 10.77 -4.42
N LEU A 169 -6.30 9.58 -3.97
CA LEU A 169 -7.17 8.40 -3.89
C LEU A 169 -8.24 8.58 -2.81
N ALA A 170 -7.90 9.17 -1.65
CA ALA A 170 -8.84 9.47 -0.57
C ALA A 170 -9.95 10.43 -1.01
N GLY A 171 -9.69 11.30 -1.99
CA GLY A 171 -10.74 12.15 -2.59
C GLY A 171 -11.71 11.39 -3.52
N LEU A 172 -11.43 10.13 -3.88
CA LEU A 172 -12.22 9.30 -4.79
C LEU A 172 -12.85 8.09 -4.08
N MET A 173 -12.13 7.53 -3.11
CA MET A 173 -12.43 6.28 -2.45
C MET A 173 -12.99 6.53 -1.04
N PRO A 174 -14.00 5.77 -0.59
CA PRO A 174 -14.53 5.89 0.77
C PRO A 174 -13.49 5.69 1.87
N GLU A 175 -12.55 4.77 1.66
CA GLU A 175 -11.52 4.41 2.63
C GLU A 175 -10.17 4.34 1.94
N VAL A 176 -9.19 5.10 2.45
CA VAL A 176 -7.77 5.01 2.10
C VAL A 176 -6.98 5.33 3.34
N THR A 177 -6.24 4.36 3.87
CA THR A 177 -5.46 4.53 5.10
C THR A 177 -4.07 3.90 4.93
N PRO A 178 -2.97 4.67 5.08
CA PRO A 178 -1.64 4.10 5.15
C PRO A 178 -1.56 3.09 6.29
N LEU A 179 -0.85 1.97 6.08
CA LEU A 179 -0.60 1.02 7.16
C LEU A 179 0.43 1.59 8.15
N SER A 180 0.20 1.33 9.43
CA SER A 180 1.17 1.58 10.49
C SER A 180 2.33 0.56 10.46
N ASP A 181 3.35 0.78 11.29
CA ASP A 181 4.47 -0.16 11.43
C ASP A 181 4.00 -1.57 11.81
N GLU A 182 3.04 -1.68 12.74
CA GLU A 182 2.51 -2.97 13.18
C GLU A 182 1.72 -3.65 12.07
N GLU A 183 0.82 -2.92 11.42
CA GLU A 183 0.00 -3.44 10.32
C GLU A 183 0.81 -3.81 9.08
N THR A 184 1.99 -3.19 8.89
CA THR A 184 2.91 -3.52 7.79
C THR A 184 3.65 -4.84 8.03
N LEU A 185 3.73 -5.28 9.29
CA LEU A 185 4.46 -6.49 9.71
C LEU A 185 3.54 -7.70 9.95
N THR A 186 2.23 -7.55 9.72
CA THR A 186 1.20 -8.59 9.92
C THR A 186 0.48 -8.91 8.62
#